data_AF-A0A7I4Z506-F1
#
_entry.id   AF-A0A7I4Z506-F1
#
_cell.length_a   1.000
_cell.length_b   1.000
_cell.length_c   1.000
_cell.angle_alpha   90.00
_cell.angle_beta   90.00
_cell.angle_gamma   90.00
#
_symmetry.space_group_name_H-M   'P 1'
#
loop_
_entity.id
_entity.type
_entity.pdbx_description
1 polymer ?
#
loop_
_entity_poly.entity_id
_entity_poly.type
_entity_poly.pdbx_seq_one_letter_code
_entity_poly.pdbx_strand_id
1 'polypeptide(L)'
;MDNELALFGLYVEEEEPTPISLESSLNLLLDGIDRQLATAASIRSDWTHMKGDVVLNVDPPQEQVIVLNRILRAAEMSKKIVQLSYKYCFTRKWFESLSDPIQCNSWIEMQRRMTDIAAILSKNNDELKRLSIVIREIETELMKAERQIQDSKQYDQAETHKRMAFTLQHTVQRQHDEIVTLKQKIGELEAMRLQHEEQLRQLQQVLKPARRGAEEEISDKAYLERMIEEVEEDRMEDFPNVEDVTSDDEDDRMEEIPALEDISSDEEDHRVADRHDSSDDHTSLNRLQEDLWKIKKVLKKFPHRMIGDTKDVASDEPCAFCGKIKLHFSDSCPKVIDGNERYHIVITGKLCIYCLDDCPKYKCKFKPGSCWYCDRVRGTIAEDLIPKDNGHHKARRSVPDAGSLLVNRIASLRREIEERRARISGQESRRIDP
;
A
#
# COMPACT_ATOMS: atom_id res chain seq x y z
N MET A 1 -15.24 7.40 31.53
CA MET A 1 -16.64 7.65 31.91
C MET A 1 -17.63 7.34 30.79
N ASP A 2 -17.59 7.96 29.61
CA ASP A 2 -18.59 7.66 28.55
C ASP A 2 -18.53 6.21 28.00
N ASN A 3 -17.33 5.64 27.87
CA ASN A 3 -17.14 4.21 27.53
C ASN A 3 -17.53 3.24 28.67
N GLU A 4 -17.61 3.73 29.90
CA GLU A 4 -17.93 2.92 31.08
C GLU A 4 -19.44 2.81 31.28
N LEU A 5 -20.19 3.86 30.95
CA LEU A 5 -21.66 3.85 30.88
C LEU A 5 -22.18 2.99 29.72
N ALA A 6 -21.49 2.97 28.58
CA ALA A 6 -21.82 2.08 27.46
C ALA A 6 -21.68 0.59 27.85
N LEU A 7 -20.73 0.27 28.74
CA LEU A 7 -20.54 -1.07 29.28
C LEU A 7 -21.65 -1.48 30.25
N PHE A 8 -22.27 -0.50 30.91
CA PHE A 8 -23.44 -0.68 31.77
C PHE A 8 -24.69 -0.99 30.94
N GLY A 9 -24.85 -0.33 29.78
CA GLY A 9 -25.97 -0.59 28.86
C GLY A 9 -26.07 -2.04 28.39
N LEU A 10 -24.93 -2.70 28.13
CA LEU A 10 -24.88 -4.12 27.74
C LEU A 10 -25.26 -5.10 28.88
N TYR A 11 -25.19 -4.65 30.14
CA TYR A 11 -25.53 -5.47 31.31
C TYR A 11 -27.01 -5.38 31.68
N VAL A 12 -27.72 -4.36 31.16
CA VAL A 12 -29.14 -4.09 31.44
C VAL A 12 -30.07 -4.77 30.43
N GLU A 13 -29.52 -5.35 29.35
CA GLU A 13 -30.32 -6.06 28.33
C GLU A 13 -30.66 -7.52 28.70
N GLU A 14 -30.06 -8.08 29.76
CA GLU A 14 -30.42 -9.41 30.27
C GLU A 14 -31.62 -9.34 31.24
N GLU A 15 -32.44 -10.41 31.25
CA GLU A 15 -33.58 -10.60 32.16
C GLU A 15 -33.24 -10.24 33.62
N GLU A 16 -34.23 -9.81 34.41
CA GLU A 16 -34.06 -9.37 35.81
C GLU A 16 -33.10 -10.31 36.58
N PRO A 17 -31.91 -9.84 36.97
CA PRO A 17 -30.87 -10.72 37.47
C PRO A 17 -31.25 -11.30 38.82
N THR A 18 -31.20 -12.62 38.93
CA THR A 18 -31.44 -13.34 40.19
C THR A 18 -30.20 -13.28 41.10
N PRO A 19 -30.35 -13.40 42.44
CA PRO A 19 -29.23 -13.54 43.35
C PRO A 19 -28.24 -14.64 42.96
N ILE A 20 -28.74 -15.80 42.49
CA ILE A 20 -27.92 -16.95 42.09
C ILE A 20 -27.09 -16.64 40.83
N SER A 21 -27.69 -15.97 39.83
CA SER A 21 -26.95 -15.59 38.62
C SER A 21 -25.87 -14.54 38.92
N LEU A 22 -26.15 -13.58 39.82
CA LEU A 22 -25.16 -12.62 40.29
C LEU A 22 -24.02 -13.28 41.07
N GLU A 23 -24.31 -14.28 41.89
CA GLU A 23 -23.30 -15.06 42.63
C GLU A 23 -22.33 -15.76 41.67
N SER A 24 -22.87 -16.43 40.64
CA SER A 24 -22.08 -17.06 39.58
C SER A 24 -21.21 -16.03 38.85
N SER A 25 -21.79 -14.89 38.47
CA SER A 25 -21.08 -13.79 37.82
C SER A 25 -19.96 -13.23 38.69
N LEU A 26 -20.17 -13.07 40.01
CA LEU A 26 -19.13 -12.63 40.94
C LEU A 26 -17.96 -13.62 41.00
N ASN A 27 -18.25 -14.92 41.03
CA ASN A 27 -17.21 -15.96 41.00
C ASN A 27 -16.37 -15.90 39.72
N LEU A 28 -17.02 -15.79 38.56
CA LEU A 28 -16.35 -15.66 37.27
C LEU A 28 -15.50 -14.39 37.16
N LEU A 29 -16.00 -13.28 37.71
CA LEU A 29 -15.25 -12.01 37.74
C LEU A 29 -14.02 -12.10 38.63
N LEU A 30 -14.13 -12.70 39.82
CA LEU A 30 -12.98 -12.92 40.69
C LEU A 30 -11.94 -13.85 40.04
N ASP A 31 -12.37 -14.95 39.41
CA ASP A 31 -11.47 -15.84 38.65
C ASP A 31 -10.78 -15.09 37.50
N GLY A 32 -11.51 -14.23 36.81
CA GLY A 32 -10.98 -13.37 35.75
C GLY A 32 -9.91 -12.42 36.28
N ILE A 33 -10.17 -11.77 37.42
CA ILE A 33 -9.20 -10.88 38.09
C ILE A 33 -7.95 -11.65 38.48
N ASP A 34 -8.10 -12.81 39.15
CA ASP A 34 -6.98 -13.64 39.59
C ASP A 34 -6.10 -14.10 38.41
N ARG A 35 -6.72 -14.53 37.29
CA ARG A 35 -5.99 -14.89 36.07
C ARG A 35 -5.25 -13.71 35.45
N GLN A 36 -5.85 -12.52 35.44
CA GLN A 36 -5.19 -11.31 34.92
C GLN A 36 -4.02 -10.88 35.81
N LEU A 37 -4.16 -10.97 37.13
CA LEU A 37 -3.07 -10.75 38.08
C LEU A 37 -1.92 -11.73 37.87
N ALA A 38 -2.23 -13.02 37.71
CA ALA A 38 -1.21 -14.05 37.46
C ALA A 38 -0.50 -13.81 36.12
N THR A 39 -1.23 -13.42 35.08
CA THR A 39 -0.67 -13.11 33.76
C THR A 39 0.24 -11.88 33.83
N ALA A 40 -0.20 -10.80 34.51
CA ALA A 40 0.62 -9.62 34.73
C ALA A 40 1.90 -9.95 35.50
N ALA A 41 1.82 -10.80 36.53
CA ALA A 41 2.98 -11.27 37.26
C ALA A 41 3.95 -12.09 36.39
N SER A 42 3.43 -12.99 35.53
CA SER A 42 4.24 -13.74 34.56
C SER A 42 4.96 -12.80 33.61
N ILE A 43 4.26 -11.84 33.00
CA ILE A 43 4.86 -10.87 32.07
C ILE A 43 6.01 -10.10 32.71
N ARG A 44 5.89 -9.71 33.98
CA ARG A 44 7.00 -9.06 34.69
C ARG A 44 8.17 -9.99 34.94
N SER A 45 7.90 -11.23 35.31
CA SER A 45 8.94 -12.25 35.49
C SER A 45 9.68 -12.49 34.18
N ASP A 46 8.92 -12.69 33.09
CA ASP A 46 9.45 -12.89 31.75
C ASP A 46 10.28 -11.69 31.30
N TRP A 47 9.79 -10.46 31.53
CA TRP A 47 10.55 -9.24 31.24
C TRP A 47 11.86 -9.17 32.02
N THR A 48 11.82 -9.51 33.31
CA THR A 48 13.02 -9.49 34.17
C THR A 48 14.06 -10.49 33.68
N HIS A 49 13.63 -11.69 33.28
CA HIS A 49 14.50 -12.70 32.70
C HIS A 49 15.10 -12.22 31.39
N MET A 50 14.26 -11.75 30.47
CA MET A 50 14.67 -11.29 29.14
C MET A 50 15.63 -10.12 29.16
N LYS A 51 15.45 -9.18 30.08
CA LYS A 51 16.35 -8.04 30.26
C LYS A 51 17.79 -8.47 30.59
N GLY A 52 17.95 -9.60 31.26
CA GLY A 52 19.25 -10.22 31.54
C GLY A 52 19.71 -11.24 30.50
N ASP A 53 18.86 -11.56 29.52
CA ASP A 53 19.12 -12.64 28.57
C ASP A 53 19.88 -12.13 27.33
N VAL A 54 20.53 -13.08 26.66
CA VAL A 54 21.23 -12.92 25.38
C VAL A 54 20.27 -12.43 24.29
N VAL A 55 18.99 -12.81 24.37
CA VAL A 55 17.94 -12.48 23.39
C VAL A 55 17.81 -10.97 23.13
N LEU A 56 17.84 -10.12 24.16
CA LEU A 56 17.77 -8.66 23.95
C LEU A 56 19.12 -8.02 23.62
N ASN A 57 20.22 -8.73 23.85
CA ASN A 57 21.58 -8.18 23.73
C ASN A 57 22.32 -8.64 22.47
N VAL A 58 21.94 -9.78 21.89
CA VAL A 58 22.69 -10.44 20.80
C VAL A 58 21.83 -10.68 19.57
N ASP A 59 20.51 -10.81 19.71
CA ASP A 59 19.66 -11.05 18.54
C ASP A 59 19.61 -9.83 17.62
N PRO A 60 19.38 -10.02 16.30
CA PRO A 60 19.23 -8.92 15.37
C PRO A 60 18.14 -7.94 15.82
N PRO A 61 18.31 -6.62 15.59
CA PRO A 61 17.33 -5.60 16.01
C PRO A 61 15.90 -5.89 15.52
N GLN A 62 15.75 -6.54 14.36
CA GLN A 62 14.47 -6.93 13.78
C GLN A 62 13.75 -7.98 14.63
N GLU A 63 14.48 -8.96 15.17
CA GLU A 63 13.92 -10.01 16.03
C GLU A 63 13.55 -9.44 17.40
N GLN A 64 14.41 -8.57 17.96
CA GLN A 64 14.12 -7.83 19.18
C GLN A 64 12.80 -7.06 19.07
N VAL A 65 12.57 -6.34 17.97
CA VAL A 65 11.31 -5.60 17.72
C VAL A 65 10.09 -6.52 17.75
N ILE A 66 10.17 -7.72 17.16
CA ILE A 66 9.05 -8.68 17.14
C ILE A 66 8.72 -9.16 18.55
N VAL A 67 9.76 -9.55 19.29
CA VAL A 67 9.61 -10.09 20.65
C VAL A 67 9.10 -9.01 21.61
N LEU A 68 9.68 -7.82 21.58
CA LEU A 68 9.26 -6.67 22.40
C LEU A 68 7.80 -6.28 22.12
N ASN A 69 7.39 -6.24 20.84
CA ASN A 69 5.99 -5.96 20.48
C ASN A 69 5.02 -7.03 21.00
N ARG A 70 5.42 -8.31 21.01
CA ARG A 70 4.58 -9.40 21.53
C ARG A 70 4.32 -9.22 23.04
N ILE A 71 5.36 -8.91 23.80
CA ILE A 71 5.27 -8.73 25.25
C ILE A 71 4.52 -7.44 25.58
N LEU A 72 4.78 -6.36 24.84
CA LEU A 72 4.05 -5.10 24.98
C LEU A 72 2.54 -5.31 24.83
N ARG A 73 2.11 -6.02 23.78
CA ARG A 73 0.69 -6.34 23.58
C ARG A 73 0.13 -7.19 24.72
N ALA A 74 0.87 -8.19 25.20
CA ALA A 74 0.44 -9.00 26.32
C ALA A 74 0.26 -8.14 27.59
N ALA A 75 1.21 -7.24 27.86
CA ALA A 75 1.16 -6.32 28.99
C ALA A 75 -0.01 -5.32 28.89
N GLU A 76 -0.26 -4.77 27.70
CA GLU A 76 -1.41 -3.90 27.47
C GLU A 76 -2.75 -4.63 27.68
N MET A 77 -2.85 -5.88 27.21
CA MET A 77 -4.05 -6.69 27.39
C MET A 77 -4.32 -7.01 28.86
N SER A 78 -3.28 -7.15 29.68
CA SER A 78 -3.43 -7.34 31.13
C SER A 78 -4.01 -6.12 31.87
N LYS A 79 -4.05 -4.93 31.24
CA LYS A 79 -4.78 -3.76 31.80
C LYS A 79 -6.30 -3.98 31.87
N LYS A 80 -6.84 -5.02 31.22
CA LYS A 80 -8.25 -5.44 31.36
C LYS A 80 -8.66 -5.73 32.80
N ILE A 81 -7.70 -5.97 33.71
CA ILE A 81 -7.97 -6.10 35.14
C ILE A 81 -8.78 -4.92 35.71
N VAL A 82 -8.59 -3.69 35.19
CA VAL A 82 -9.38 -2.51 35.60
C VAL A 82 -10.86 -2.72 35.30
N GLN A 83 -11.17 -3.13 34.07
CA GLN A 83 -12.55 -3.36 33.63
C GLN A 83 -13.21 -4.47 34.45
N LEU A 84 -12.49 -5.56 34.72
CA LEU A 84 -12.99 -6.65 35.56
C LEU A 84 -13.22 -6.19 37.01
N SER A 85 -12.35 -5.33 37.55
CA SER A 85 -12.48 -4.78 38.91
C SER A 85 -13.73 -3.91 39.05
N TYR A 86 -13.98 -3.03 38.08
CA TYR A 86 -15.18 -2.21 38.08
C TYR A 86 -16.44 -3.07 37.93
N LYS A 87 -16.45 -4.02 36.99
CA LYS A 87 -17.55 -4.98 36.84
C LYS A 87 -17.82 -5.73 38.14
N TYR A 88 -16.79 -6.21 38.81
CA TYR A 88 -16.91 -6.87 40.11
C TYR A 88 -17.54 -5.96 41.15
N CYS A 89 -17.05 -4.73 41.29
CA CYS A 89 -17.57 -3.75 42.24
C CYS A 89 -19.07 -3.49 42.02
N PHE A 90 -19.50 -3.25 40.78
CA PHE A 90 -20.91 -3.02 40.46
C PHE A 90 -21.78 -4.25 40.69
N THR A 91 -21.35 -5.42 40.19
CA THR A 91 -22.07 -6.68 40.38
C THR A 91 -22.21 -6.99 41.87
N ARG A 92 -21.17 -6.69 42.67
CA ARG A 92 -21.16 -6.92 44.11
C ARG A 92 -22.15 -6.02 44.83
N LYS A 93 -22.20 -4.73 44.47
CA LYS A 93 -23.18 -3.78 45.00
C LYS A 93 -24.61 -4.15 44.63
N TRP A 94 -24.83 -4.65 43.42
CA TRP A 94 -26.14 -5.13 42.99
C TRP A 94 -26.57 -6.37 43.75
N PHE A 95 -25.67 -7.35 43.91
CA PHE A 95 -25.91 -8.53 44.72
C PHE A 95 -26.27 -8.17 46.17
N GLU A 96 -25.54 -7.24 46.79
CA GLU A 96 -25.85 -6.73 48.14
C GLU A 96 -27.24 -6.07 48.26
N SER A 97 -27.78 -5.51 47.17
CA SER A 97 -29.09 -4.87 47.16
C SER A 97 -30.26 -5.83 46.98
N LEU A 98 -30.03 -6.98 46.34
CA LEU A 98 -31.06 -7.97 46.02
C LEU A 98 -31.07 -9.16 46.98
N SER A 99 -29.92 -9.50 47.56
CA SER A 99 -29.76 -10.65 48.45
C SER A 99 -29.96 -10.24 49.90
N ASP A 100 -30.44 -11.18 50.73
CA ASP A 100 -30.47 -10.95 52.17
C ASP A 100 -29.03 -10.90 52.76
N PRO A 101 -28.83 -10.24 53.92
CA PRO A 101 -27.50 -10.13 54.54
C PRO A 101 -26.88 -11.48 54.91
N ILE A 102 -27.68 -12.51 55.19
CA ILE A 102 -27.22 -13.84 55.61
C ILE A 102 -26.60 -14.55 54.41
N GLN A 103 -27.27 -14.54 53.26
CA GLN A 103 -26.79 -15.07 51.99
C GLN A 103 -25.53 -14.34 51.53
N CYS A 104 -25.51 -13.01 51.65
CA CYS A 104 -24.33 -12.20 51.34
C CYS A 104 -23.10 -12.60 52.17
N ASN A 105 -23.28 -12.76 53.49
CA ASN A 105 -22.20 -13.16 54.40
C ASN A 105 -21.77 -14.61 54.18
N SER A 106 -22.73 -15.52 53.99
CA SER A 106 -22.46 -16.93 53.70
C SER A 106 -21.61 -17.09 52.43
N TRP A 107 -21.94 -16.33 51.37
CA TRP A 107 -21.12 -16.34 50.16
C TRP A 107 -19.71 -15.81 50.42
N ILE A 108 -19.57 -14.67 51.14
CA ILE A 108 -18.25 -14.11 51.47
C ILE A 108 -17.40 -15.12 52.25
N GLU A 109 -17.98 -15.76 53.27
CA GLU A 109 -17.30 -16.77 54.10
C GLU A 109 -16.90 -18.00 53.29
N MET A 110 -17.72 -18.39 52.30
CA MET A 110 -17.40 -19.51 51.41
C MET A 110 -16.23 -19.18 50.47
N GLN A 111 -16.07 -17.91 50.09
CA GLN A 111 -14.93 -17.47 49.30
C GLN A 111 -13.65 -17.50 50.15
N ARG A 112 -12.82 -18.53 49.95
CA ARG A 112 -11.48 -18.66 50.54
C ARG A 112 -10.45 -17.66 49.96
N ARG A 113 -10.90 -16.53 49.44
CA ARG A 113 -10.10 -15.53 48.73
C ARG A 113 -10.55 -14.13 49.09
N MET A 114 -9.77 -13.14 48.68
CA MET A 114 -10.07 -11.73 48.91
C MET A 114 -11.33 -11.32 48.14
N THR A 115 -12.37 -10.95 48.88
CA THR A 115 -13.68 -10.48 48.35
C THR A 115 -13.94 -9.01 48.67
N ASP A 116 -13.15 -8.41 49.57
CA ASP A 116 -13.29 -7.00 49.90
C ASP A 116 -12.94 -6.12 48.68
N ILE A 117 -13.87 -5.22 48.34
CA ILE A 117 -13.76 -4.35 47.17
C ILE A 117 -12.53 -3.45 47.29
N ALA A 118 -12.28 -2.86 48.46
CA ALA A 118 -11.16 -1.95 48.65
C ALA A 118 -9.81 -2.68 48.52
N ALA A 119 -9.70 -3.88 49.09
CA ALA A 119 -8.52 -4.72 49.00
C ALA A 119 -8.26 -5.19 47.55
N ILE A 120 -9.28 -5.61 46.81
CA ILE A 120 -9.17 -5.97 45.38
C ILE A 120 -8.70 -4.77 44.55
N LEU A 121 -9.34 -3.60 44.72
CA LEU A 121 -8.97 -2.40 43.98
C LEU A 121 -7.53 -1.94 44.31
N SER A 122 -7.13 -2.02 45.58
CA SER A 122 -5.76 -1.68 45.99
C SER A 122 -4.75 -2.63 45.35
N LYS A 123 -4.97 -3.96 45.44
CA LYS A 123 -4.08 -4.96 44.85
C LYS A 123 -3.96 -4.78 43.32
N ASN A 124 -5.09 -4.51 42.65
CA ASN A 124 -5.13 -4.34 41.20
C ASN A 124 -4.45 -3.03 40.78
N ASN A 125 -4.62 -1.95 41.55
CA ASN A 125 -3.92 -0.68 41.31
C ASN A 125 -2.40 -0.81 41.47
N ASP A 126 -1.94 -1.52 42.49
CA ASP A 126 -0.52 -1.77 42.71
C ASP A 126 0.07 -2.63 41.58
N GLU A 127 -0.67 -3.63 41.11
CA GLU A 127 -0.28 -4.44 39.96
C GLU A 127 -0.19 -3.60 38.68
N LEU A 128 -1.16 -2.71 38.44
CA LEU A 128 -1.18 -1.82 37.29
C LEU A 128 -0.03 -0.82 37.29
N LYS A 129 0.34 -0.28 38.46
CA LYS A 129 1.52 0.59 38.59
C LYS A 129 2.79 -0.14 38.19
N ARG A 130 2.98 -1.36 38.71
CA ARG A 130 4.13 -2.21 38.37
C ARG A 130 4.16 -2.56 36.88
N LEU A 131 3.01 -2.93 36.31
CA LEU A 131 2.88 -3.24 34.88
C LEU A 131 3.14 -2.02 34.00
N SER A 132 2.72 -0.83 34.42
CA SER A 132 2.97 0.43 33.70
C SER A 132 4.45 0.84 33.74
N ILE A 133 5.21 0.43 34.75
CA ILE A 133 6.67 0.57 34.75
C ILE A 133 7.26 -0.35 33.68
N VAL A 134 6.90 -1.64 33.69
CA VAL A 134 7.39 -2.62 32.71
C VAL A 134 7.06 -2.24 31.27
N ILE A 135 5.84 -1.76 31.00
CA ILE A 135 5.44 -1.26 29.67
C ILE A 135 6.37 -0.14 29.20
N ARG A 136 6.65 0.85 30.05
CA ARG A 136 7.56 1.96 29.70
C ARG A 136 8.97 1.48 29.43
N GLU A 137 9.45 0.49 30.18
CA GLU A 137 10.76 -0.13 29.93
C GLU A 137 10.78 -0.85 28.57
N ILE A 138 9.76 -1.65 28.25
CA ILE A 138 9.62 -2.34 26.97
C ILE A 138 9.56 -1.34 25.82
N GLU A 139 8.76 -0.27 25.93
CA GLU A 139 8.67 0.80 24.93
C GLU A 139 10.02 1.47 24.71
N THR A 140 10.79 1.68 25.78
CA THR A 140 12.13 2.28 25.68
C THR A 140 13.09 1.38 24.90
N GLU A 141 13.12 0.08 25.20
CA GLU A 141 13.95 -0.87 24.44
C GLU A 141 13.46 -1.04 23.00
N LEU A 142 12.14 -1.02 22.78
CA LEU A 142 11.56 -1.09 21.43
C LEU A 142 12.02 0.10 20.58
N MET A 143 11.94 1.33 21.12
CA MET A 143 12.43 2.53 20.43
C MET A 143 13.92 2.45 20.11
N LYS A 144 14.75 1.85 20.98
CA LYS A 144 16.18 1.64 20.70
C LYS A 144 16.39 0.65 19.56
N ALA A 145 15.71 -0.49 19.58
CA ALA A 145 15.80 -1.50 18.52
C ALA A 145 15.31 -0.96 17.17
N GLU A 146 14.21 -0.21 17.15
CA GLU A 146 13.71 0.44 15.93
C GLU A 146 14.70 1.48 15.38
N ARG A 147 15.35 2.26 16.26
CA ARG A 147 16.39 3.21 15.86
C ARG A 147 17.59 2.50 15.24
N GLN A 148 18.04 1.39 15.82
CA GLN A 148 19.14 0.60 15.24
C GLN A 148 18.82 0.06 13.84
N ILE A 149 17.58 -0.40 13.59
CA ILE A 149 17.14 -0.81 12.26
C ILE A 149 17.21 0.37 11.28
N GLN A 150 16.76 1.54 11.72
CA GLN A 150 16.74 2.74 10.87
C GLN A 150 18.15 3.21 10.54
N ASP A 151 19.05 3.23 11.53
CA ASP A 151 20.44 3.65 11.36
C ASP A 151 21.20 2.67 10.45
N SER A 152 20.98 1.35 10.61
CA SER A 152 21.56 0.32 9.73
C SER A 152 21.10 0.50 8.27
N LYS A 153 19.80 0.76 8.03
CA LYS A 153 19.30 1.04 6.67
C LYS A 153 19.91 2.29 6.06
N GLN A 154 20.07 3.35 6.84
CA GLN A 154 20.70 4.58 6.38
C GLN A 154 22.18 4.37 6.04
N TYR A 155 22.89 3.57 6.84
CA TYR A 155 24.27 3.21 6.57
C TYR A 155 24.41 2.45 5.25
N ASP A 156 23.60 1.41 5.04
CA ASP A 156 23.62 0.62 3.80
C ASP A 156 23.27 1.48 2.57
N GLN A 157 22.31 2.40 2.72
CA GLN A 157 21.96 3.34 1.66
C GLN A 157 23.09 4.33 1.36
N ALA A 158 23.76 4.86 2.39
CA ALA A 158 24.90 5.75 2.20
C ALA A 158 26.07 5.02 1.52
N GLU A 159 26.32 3.76 1.88
CA GLU A 159 27.40 2.96 1.31
C GLU A 159 27.11 2.58 -0.15
N THR A 160 25.87 2.21 -0.48
CA THR A 160 25.45 1.98 -1.88
C THR A 160 25.56 3.26 -2.71
N HIS A 161 25.14 4.42 -2.17
CA HIS A 161 25.31 5.70 -2.85
C HIS A 161 26.79 6.05 -3.07
N LYS A 162 27.68 5.80 -2.11
CA LYS A 162 29.13 5.99 -2.30
C LYS A 162 29.68 5.12 -3.42
N ARG A 163 29.29 3.84 -3.49
CA ARG A 163 29.71 2.93 -4.56
C ARG A 163 29.21 3.39 -5.92
N MET A 164 27.94 3.80 -6.02
CA MET A 164 27.39 4.35 -7.26
C MET A 164 28.10 5.64 -7.68
N ALA A 165 28.36 6.56 -6.75
CA ALA A 165 29.07 7.80 -7.03
C ALA A 165 30.49 7.53 -7.54
N PHE A 166 31.18 6.57 -6.94
CA PHE A 166 32.50 6.13 -7.40
C PHE A 166 32.45 5.54 -8.82
N THR A 167 31.49 4.66 -9.11
CA THR A 167 31.31 4.09 -10.46
C THR A 167 30.99 5.18 -11.49
N LEU A 168 30.06 6.08 -11.18
CA LEU A 168 29.68 7.19 -12.06
C LEU A 168 30.86 8.13 -12.33
N GLN A 169 31.65 8.45 -11.29
CA GLN A 169 32.84 9.28 -11.45
C GLN A 169 33.86 8.63 -12.39
N HIS A 170 34.06 7.31 -12.28
CA HIS A 170 34.97 6.59 -13.17
C HIS A 170 34.44 6.55 -14.62
N THR A 171 33.13 6.39 -14.82
CA THR A 171 32.52 6.43 -16.16
C THR A 171 32.65 7.82 -16.80
N VAL A 172 32.36 8.88 -16.03
CA VAL A 172 32.51 10.27 -16.51
C VAL A 172 33.96 10.57 -16.88
N GLN A 173 34.92 10.13 -16.07
CA GLN A 173 36.33 10.31 -16.38
C GLN A 173 36.72 9.60 -17.68
N ARG A 174 36.28 8.34 -17.86
CA ARG A 174 36.55 7.59 -19.10
C ARG A 174 35.96 8.30 -20.33
N GLN A 175 34.71 8.76 -20.24
CA GLN A 175 34.06 9.51 -21.31
C GLN A 175 34.78 10.84 -21.60
N HIS A 176 35.30 11.50 -20.57
CA HIS A 176 36.10 12.71 -20.74
C HIS A 176 37.38 12.43 -21.53
N ASP A 177 38.11 11.37 -21.17
CA ASP A 177 39.34 10.97 -21.85
C ASP A 177 39.07 10.56 -23.32
N GLU A 178 37.95 9.87 -23.57
CA GLU A 178 37.48 9.53 -24.93
C GLU A 178 37.19 10.80 -25.75
N ILE A 179 36.49 11.78 -25.17
CA ILE A 179 36.20 13.07 -25.82
C ILE A 179 37.49 13.83 -26.16
N VAL A 180 38.46 13.86 -25.24
CA VAL A 180 39.76 14.49 -25.47
C VAL A 180 40.48 13.83 -26.65
N THR A 181 40.49 12.49 -26.68
CA THR A 181 41.09 11.72 -27.77
C THR A 181 40.41 11.99 -29.12
N LEU A 182 39.06 12.04 -29.15
CA LEU A 182 38.30 12.34 -30.36
C LEU A 182 38.55 13.76 -30.86
N LYS A 183 38.62 14.75 -29.95
CA LYS A 183 38.96 16.14 -30.32
C LYS A 183 40.33 16.23 -30.97
N GLN A 184 41.32 15.49 -30.47
CA GLN A 184 42.65 15.44 -31.08
C GLN A 184 42.60 14.87 -32.50
N LYS A 185 41.89 13.74 -32.70
CA LYS A 185 41.71 13.14 -34.04
C LYS A 185 40.99 14.07 -35.02
N ILE A 186 39.98 14.81 -34.57
CA ILE A 186 39.29 15.81 -35.40
C ILE A 186 40.28 16.89 -35.87
N GLY A 187 41.11 17.41 -34.97
CA GLY A 187 42.13 18.40 -35.32
C GLY A 187 43.16 17.87 -36.34
N GLU A 188 43.58 16.62 -36.21
CA GLU A 188 44.47 15.95 -37.17
C GLU A 188 43.81 15.80 -38.56
N LEU A 189 42.55 15.36 -38.60
CA LEU A 189 41.76 15.23 -39.83
C LEU A 189 41.53 16.58 -40.51
N GLU A 190 41.23 17.63 -39.75
CA GLU A 190 41.08 18.99 -40.28
C GLU A 190 42.38 19.52 -40.89
N ALA A 191 43.52 19.25 -40.26
CA ALA A 191 44.84 19.62 -40.80
C ALA A 191 45.14 18.88 -42.12
N MET A 192 44.84 17.57 -42.18
CA MET A 192 44.98 16.79 -43.42
C MET A 192 44.04 17.29 -44.53
N ARG A 193 42.80 17.64 -44.19
CA ARG A 193 41.83 18.22 -45.14
C ARG A 193 42.37 19.52 -45.75
N LEU A 194 42.91 20.41 -44.92
CA LEU A 194 43.50 21.67 -45.38
C LEU A 194 44.72 21.44 -46.28
N GLN A 195 45.59 20.48 -45.96
CA GLN A 195 46.70 20.11 -46.84
C GLN A 195 46.21 19.58 -48.19
N HIS A 196 45.20 18.73 -48.21
CA HIS A 196 44.64 18.18 -49.44
C HIS A 196 43.96 19.25 -50.30
N GLU A 197 43.19 20.17 -49.69
CA GLU A 197 42.62 21.33 -50.39
C GLU A 197 43.70 22.22 -51.03
N GLU A 198 44.83 22.41 -50.36
CA GLU A 198 45.96 23.18 -50.89
C GLU A 198 46.66 22.43 -52.04
N GLN A 199 46.87 21.11 -51.92
CA GLN A 199 47.39 20.28 -53.01
C GLN A 199 46.49 20.35 -54.25
N LEU A 200 45.16 20.31 -54.08
CA LEU A 200 44.19 20.45 -55.16
C LEU A 200 44.27 21.84 -55.82
N ARG A 201 44.43 22.92 -55.04
CA ARG A 201 44.63 24.28 -55.59
C ARG A 201 45.91 24.38 -56.43
N GLN A 202 46.99 23.78 -55.97
CA GLN A 202 48.26 23.77 -56.70
C GLN A 202 48.14 22.98 -58.02
N LEU A 203 47.48 21.82 -58.00
CA LEU A 203 47.17 21.04 -59.21
C LEU A 203 46.30 21.83 -60.21
N GLN A 204 45.28 22.54 -59.75
CA GLN A 204 44.45 23.39 -60.61
C GLN A 204 45.21 24.57 -61.23
N GLN A 205 46.23 25.12 -60.55
CA GLN A 205 47.08 26.17 -61.12
C GLN A 205 48.05 25.63 -62.19
N VAL A 206 48.56 24.41 -62.02
CA VAL A 206 49.47 23.77 -63.00
C VAL A 206 48.73 23.35 -64.28
N LEU A 207 47.44 23.02 -64.20
CA LEU A 207 46.59 22.64 -65.34
C LEU A 207 46.08 23.81 -66.21
N LYS A 208 46.47 25.07 -65.93
CA LYS A 208 46.26 26.20 -66.85
C LYS A 208 47.61 26.63 -67.45
N PRO A 209 47.99 26.07 -68.63
CA PRO A 209 47.66 26.78 -69.87
C PRO A 209 47.28 25.90 -71.08
N ALA A 210 46.61 26.58 -72.03
CA ALA A 210 46.33 26.21 -73.43
C ALA A 210 45.12 25.29 -73.74
N ARG A 211 43.95 25.91 -73.91
CA ARG A 211 43.00 25.52 -74.97
C ARG A 211 42.61 26.76 -75.80
N ARG A 212 43.39 26.99 -76.87
CA ARG A 212 42.84 27.37 -78.18
C ARG A 212 42.80 26.06 -78.96
N GLY A 213 41.64 25.70 -79.49
CA GLY A 213 41.47 24.50 -80.31
C GLY A 213 40.13 23.85 -79.99
N ALA A 214 39.19 24.00 -80.93
CA ALA A 214 37.92 23.33 -80.92
C ALA A 214 38.13 21.82 -81.02
N GLU A 215 37.71 21.09 -80.01
CA GLU A 215 37.34 19.68 -80.12
C GLU A 215 36.02 19.52 -79.37
N GLU A 216 35.06 18.90 -80.06
CA GLU A 216 33.70 18.69 -79.60
C GLU A 216 33.72 17.88 -78.31
N GLU A 217 33.53 18.61 -77.21
CA GLU A 217 33.37 18.05 -75.87
C GLU A 217 31.97 17.44 -75.82
N ILE A 218 31.88 16.15 -76.14
CA ILE A 218 30.73 15.34 -75.75
C ILE A 218 30.67 15.46 -74.23
N SER A 219 29.71 16.23 -73.73
CA SER A 219 29.52 16.45 -72.30
C SER A 219 29.43 15.09 -71.60
N ASP A 220 30.20 14.89 -70.53
CA ASP A 220 30.15 13.68 -69.70
C ASP A 220 28.71 13.33 -69.27
N LYS A 221 27.81 14.32 -69.27
CA LYS A 221 26.37 14.16 -69.07
C LYS A 221 25.68 13.34 -70.19
N ALA A 222 26.02 13.58 -71.45
CA ALA A 222 25.50 12.82 -72.59
C ALA A 222 26.09 11.40 -72.69
N TYR A 223 27.31 11.20 -72.18
CA TYR A 223 27.92 9.87 -72.07
C TYR A 223 27.26 9.06 -70.94
N LEU A 224 26.96 9.69 -69.79
CA LEU A 224 26.21 9.09 -68.70
C LEU A 224 24.75 8.79 -69.08
N GLU A 225 24.06 9.68 -69.79
CA GLU A 225 22.70 9.44 -70.27
C GLU A 225 22.64 8.24 -71.23
N ARG A 226 23.63 8.07 -72.12
CA ARG A 226 23.69 6.90 -73.03
C ARG A 226 24.01 5.58 -72.30
N MET A 227 24.85 5.60 -71.26
CA MET A 227 25.12 4.41 -70.43
C MET A 227 23.92 4.01 -69.56
N ILE A 228 23.06 4.96 -69.18
CA ILE A 228 21.82 4.68 -68.44
C ILE A 228 20.77 4.08 -69.40
N GLU A 229 20.65 4.61 -70.63
CA GLU A 229 19.77 4.07 -71.67
C GLU A 229 20.14 2.62 -72.07
N GLU A 230 21.43 2.31 -72.26
CA GLU A 230 21.89 0.97 -72.65
C GLU A 230 21.72 -0.09 -71.54
N VAL A 231 21.49 0.30 -70.29
CA VAL A 231 21.28 -0.62 -69.15
C VAL A 231 19.78 -0.79 -68.83
N GLU A 232 18.93 0.20 -69.19
CA GLU A 232 17.48 0.11 -69.02
C GLU A 232 16.78 -0.69 -70.14
N GLU A 233 17.37 -0.81 -71.33
CA GLU A 233 16.74 -1.51 -72.46
C GLU A 233 16.74 -3.06 -72.37
N ASP A 234 17.52 -3.65 -71.45
CA ASP A 234 17.62 -5.11 -71.25
C ASP A 234 16.85 -5.63 -70.01
N ARG A 235 15.99 -4.81 -69.40
CA ARG A 235 15.09 -5.23 -68.31
C ARG A 235 13.65 -4.77 -68.52
N MET A 236 12.99 -5.38 -69.49
CA MET A 236 11.54 -5.56 -69.47
C MET A 236 11.23 -7.05 -69.70
N GLU A 237 11.02 -7.79 -68.62
CA GLU A 237 9.89 -8.71 -68.44
C GLU A 237 9.88 -9.30 -67.01
N ASP A 238 8.71 -9.19 -66.37
CA ASP A 238 8.24 -9.78 -65.11
C ASP A 238 8.91 -9.39 -63.78
N PHE A 239 8.21 -8.59 -62.95
CA PHE A 239 7.50 -9.03 -61.73
C PHE A 239 6.92 -7.81 -60.95
N PRO A 240 5.83 -7.98 -60.18
CA PRO A 240 4.97 -6.87 -59.73
C PRO A 240 5.34 -6.29 -58.36
N ASN A 241 5.23 -4.96 -58.32
CA ASN A 241 4.91 -4.03 -57.23
C ASN A 241 4.98 -4.53 -55.77
N VAL A 242 5.98 -4.04 -55.02
CA VAL A 242 5.94 -4.03 -53.55
C VAL A 242 6.57 -2.73 -53.06
N GLU A 243 5.76 -1.92 -52.36
CA GLU A 243 6.20 -0.71 -51.66
C GLU A 243 6.81 -1.07 -50.30
N ASP A 244 8.00 -0.49 -50.08
CA ASP A 244 8.49 0.14 -48.86
C ASP A 244 8.58 -0.67 -47.55
N VAL A 245 9.75 -1.30 -47.35
CA VAL A 245 10.35 -1.51 -46.03
C VAL A 245 11.87 -1.33 -46.12
N THR A 246 12.38 -0.27 -45.50
CA THR A 246 13.80 -0.13 -45.17
C THR A 246 14.21 -1.13 -44.08
N SER A 247 15.34 -1.76 -44.31
CA SER A 247 15.89 -2.94 -43.65
C SER A 247 17.01 -2.64 -42.63
N ASP A 248 17.45 -3.73 -42.00
CA ASP A 248 18.73 -4.05 -41.32
C ASP A 248 18.75 -3.87 -39.78
N ASP A 249 18.61 -4.89 -38.92
CA ASP A 249 19.27 -6.22 -38.72
C ASP A 249 20.40 -6.13 -37.64
N GLU A 250 20.57 -7.01 -36.63
CA GLU A 250 20.29 -8.45 -36.48
C GLU A 250 19.86 -8.85 -35.04
N ASP A 251 19.09 -9.94 -34.84
CA ASP A 251 19.61 -11.29 -34.52
C ASP A 251 18.58 -12.23 -33.81
N ASP A 252 18.38 -13.40 -34.43
CA ASP A 252 18.07 -14.74 -33.91
C ASP A 252 16.84 -15.06 -33.01
N ARG A 253 15.82 -15.71 -33.60
CA ARG A 253 15.51 -17.17 -33.50
C ARG A 253 14.01 -17.51 -33.62
N MET A 254 13.74 -18.40 -34.59
CA MET A 254 12.45 -19.03 -34.92
C MET A 254 11.84 -19.85 -33.78
N GLU A 255 10.51 -19.87 -33.70
CA GLU A 255 9.76 -21.14 -33.56
C GLU A 255 8.33 -21.01 -34.16
N GLU A 256 7.97 -22.02 -34.96
CA GLU A 256 6.80 -22.13 -35.83
C GLU A 256 5.46 -22.18 -35.08
N ILE A 257 4.45 -21.51 -35.66
CA ILE A 257 3.03 -21.83 -35.46
C ILE A 257 2.40 -21.97 -36.84
N PRO A 258 1.75 -23.12 -37.15
CA PRO A 258 0.79 -23.16 -38.25
C PRO A 258 -0.66 -22.93 -37.78
N ALA A 259 -1.34 -22.13 -38.61
CA ALA A 259 -2.75 -21.72 -38.66
C ALA A 259 -3.77 -22.86 -38.47
N LEU A 260 -4.83 -22.64 -37.68
CA LEU A 260 -6.22 -22.28 -38.07
C LEU A 260 -6.87 -23.24 -39.09
N GLU A 261 -7.98 -23.86 -38.68
CA GLU A 261 -9.23 -23.88 -39.46
C GLU A 261 -10.44 -24.35 -38.63
N ASP A 262 -11.61 -23.87 -39.06
CA ASP A 262 -12.93 -23.88 -38.42
C ASP A 262 -13.71 -25.22 -38.49
N ILE A 263 -14.84 -25.21 -37.78
CA ILE A 263 -16.11 -25.96 -37.98
C ILE A 263 -16.19 -27.41 -37.46
N SER A 264 -17.06 -27.62 -36.45
CA SER A 264 -18.27 -28.46 -36.56
C SER A 264 -18.57 -29.34 -35.33
N SER A 265 -19.80 -29.16 -34.83
CA SER A 265 -20.73 -30.13 -34.23
C SER A 265 -20.39 -31.62 -34.37
N ASP A 266 -20.33 -32.37 -33.26
CA ASP A 266 -21.38 -33.33 -32.86
C ASP A 266 -20.99 -34.09 -31.58
N GLU A 267 -22.02 -34.63 -30.93
CA GLU A 267 -22.08 -35.27 -29.62
C GLU A 267 -21.08 -36.43 -29.42
N GLU A 268 -20.54 -36.60 -28.21
CA GLU A 268 -20.65 -37.87 -27.49
C GLU A 268 -20.27 -37.79 -26.00
N ASP A 269 -21.11 -38.45 -25.22
CA ASP A 269 -21.13 -38.67 -23.78
C ASP A 269 -19.97 -39.55 -23.31
N HIS A 270 -19.02 -38.99 -22.56
CA HIS A 270 -18.16 -39.77 -21.66
C HIS A 270 -18.02 -39.10 -20.29
N ARG A 271 -18.85 -39.62 -19.37
CA ARG A 271 -18.71 -39.58 -17.92
C ARG A 271 -17.25 -39.76 -17.46
N VAL A 272 -16.59 -38.68 -17.09
CA VAL A 272 -15.44 -38.72 -16.16
C VAL A 272 -15.65 -37.65 -15.11
N ALA A 273 -16.56 -37.93 -14.18
CA ALA A 273 -16.58 -37.23 -12.90
C ALA A 273 -15.35 -37.68 -12.07
N ASP A 274 -14.79 -36.71 -11.36
CA ASP A 274 -14.39 -36.87 -9.95
C ASP A 274 -12.91 -37.07 -9.57
N ARG A 275 -11.92 -36.52 -10.30
CA ARG A 275 -10.51 -36.49 -9.81
C ARG A 275 -9.68 -35.22 -10.07
N HIS A 276 -10.28 -34.04 -10.13
CA HIS A 276 -9.54 -32.78 -10.23
C HIS A 276 -10.20 -31.67 -9.41
N ASP A 277 -9.94 -31.58 -8.09
CA ASP A 277 -10.48 -30.45 -7.31
C ASP A 277 -9.63 -29.98 -6.10
N SER A 278 -8.60 -30.72 -5.68
CA SER A 278 -7.81 -30.30 -4.50
C SER A 278 -6.73 -29.24 -4.81
N SER A 279 -6.22 -29.18 -6.04
CA SER A 279 -5.16 -28.23 -6.44
C SER A 279 -5.68 -26.80 -6.63
N ASP A 280 -6.93 -26.66 -7.11
CA ASP A 280 -7.53 -25.36 -7.39
C ASP A 280 -7.92 -24.64 -6.08
N ASP A 281 -8.39 -25.37 -5.08
CA ASP A 281 -8.76 -24.82 -3.77
C ASP A 281 -7.59 -24.19 -3.02
N HIS A 282 -6.40 -24.80 -3.04
CA HIS A 282 -5.20 -24.22 -2.43
C HIS A 282 -4.72 -22.96 -3.19
N THR A 283 -4.77 -22.99 -4.53
CA THR A 283 -4.41 -21.84 -5.37
C THR A 283 -5.36 -20.67 -5.13
N SER A 284 -6.65 -20.94 -5.00
CA SER A 284 -7.69 -19.96 -4.72
C SER A 284 -7.56 -19.35 -3.31
N LEU A 285 -7.21 -20.17 -2.31
CA LEU A 285 -6.95 -19.70 -0.94
C LEU A 285 -5.73 -18.76 -0.89
N ASN A 286 -4.66 -19.07 -1.62
CA ASN A 286 -3.49 -18.19 -1.72
C ASN A 286 -3.84 -16.84 -2.35
N ARG A 287 -4.66 -16.82 -3.41
CA ARG A 287 -5.16 -15.56 -4.02
C ARG A 287 -5.95 -14.71 -3.01
N LEU A 288 -6.84 -15.32 -2.23
CA LEU A 288 -7.60 -14.60 -1.19
C LEU A 288 -6.70 -14.03 -0.09
N GLN A 289 -5.66 -14.77 0.31
CA GLN A 289 -4.68 -14.27 1.28
C GLN A 289 -3.86 -13.11 0.72
N GLU A 290 -3.49 -13.17 -0.55
CA GLU A 290 -2.79 -12.09 -1.25
C GLU A 290 -3.67 -10.84 -1.33
N ASP A 291 -4.94 -10.98 -1.71
CA ASP A 291 -5.91 -9.88 -1.76
C ASP A 291 -6.15 -9.28 -0.37
N LEU A 292 -6.26 -10.12 0.67
CA LEU A 292 -6.36 -9.67 2.05
C LEU A 292 -5.14 -8.82 2.45
N TRP A 293 -3.94 -9.24 2.05
CA TRP A 293 -2.71 -8.49 2.29
C TRP A 293 -2.68 -7.17 1.51
N LYS A 294 -3.04 -7.19 0.22
CA LYS A 294 -3.13 -6.00 -0.64
C LYS A 294 -4.11 -4.97 -0.06
N ILE A 295 -5.32 -5.38 0.32
CA ILE A 295 -6.32 -4.48 0.91
C ILE A 295 -5.84 -3.91 2.25
N LYS A 296 -5.22 -4.71 3.13
CA LYS A 296 -4.63 -4.20 4.38
C LYS A 296 -3.53 -3.17 4.15
N LYS A 297 -2.68 -3.40 3.14
CA LYS A 297 -1.62 -2.47 2.75
C LYS A 297 -2.18 -1.15 2.25
N VAL A 298 -3.25 -1.20 1.44
CA VAL A 298 -3.97 -0.01 0.99
C VAL A 298 -4.61 0.71 2.16
N LEU A 299 -5.32 0.00 3.05
CA LEU A 299 -5.99 0.59 4.22
C LEU A 299 -5.03 1.39 5.11
N LYS A 300 -3.81 0.89 5.33
CA LYS A 300 -2.78 1.59 6.14
C LYS A 300 -2.35 2.93 5.53
N LYS A 301 -2.40 3.06 4.21
CA LYS A 301 -2.03 4.29 3.46
C LYS A 301 -3.25 5.01 2.89
N PHE A 302 -4.46 4.61 3.31
CA PHE A 302 -5.69 5.09 2.73
C PHE A 302 -5.85 6.57 3.08
N PRO A 303 -6.20 7.42 2.11
CA PRO A 303 -6.22 8.84 2.36
C PRO A 303 -7.50 9.20 3.11
N HIS A 304 -7.36 9.79 4.30
CA HIS A 304 -8.48 10.21 5.13
C HIS A 304 -8.68 11.71 5.06
N ARG A 305 -9.95 12.12 5.10
CA ARG A 305 -10.34 13.52 5.18
C ARG A 305 -10.16 14.01 6.61
N MET A 306 -9.44 15.11 6.80
CA MET A 306 -9.32 15.73 8.12
C MET A 306 -10.59 16.55 8.38
N ILE A 307 -11.47 16.06 9.25
CA ILE A 307 -12.70 16.74 9.64
C ILE A 307 -12.45 17.62 10.86
N GLY A 308 -12.93 18.86 10.83
CA GLY A 308 -12.91 19.76 11.98
C GLY A 308 -12.41 21.16 11.66
N ASP A 309 -12.47 22.02 12.67
CA ASP A 309 -11.98 23.40 12.57
C ASP A 309 -10.45 23.40 12.66
N THR A 310 -9.81 24.13 11.74
CA THR A 310 -8.36 24.30 11.71
C THR A 310 -8.03 25.72 12.16
N LYS A 311 -7.10 25.88 13.11
CA LYS A 311 -6.81 27.18 13.74
C LYS A 311 -6.23 28.23 12.77
N ASP A 312 -5.77 27.81 11.58
CA ASP A 312 -5.01 28.64 10.64
C ASP A 312 -5.64 28.73 9.23
N VAL A 313 -6.97 28.85 9.11
CA VAL A 313 -7.61 29.06 7.80
C VAL A 313 -7.53 30.54 7.41
N ALA A 314 -6.55 30.88 6.57
CA ALA A 314 -6.39 32.22 6.01
C ALA A 314 -7.37 32.54 4.86
N SER A 315 -8.31 31.65 4.51
CA SER A 315 -9.25 31.89 3.42
C SER A 315 -10.45 32.73 3.87
N ASP A 316 -10.71 33.83 3.16
CA ASP A 316 -11.93 34.62 3.27
C ASP A 316 -13.14 33.95 2.59
N GLU A 317 -12.93 32.84 1.87
CA GLU A 317 -13.99 32.14 1.14
C GLU A 317 -14.89 31.32 2.09
N PRO A 318 -16.22 31.38 1.92
CA PRO A 318 -17.13 30.54 2.68
C PRO A 318 -16.96 29.07 2.29
N CYS A 319 -17.12 28.17 3.27
CA CYS A 319 -17.18 26.74 3.01
C CYS A 319 -18.34 26.43 2.04
N ALA A 320 -18.04 25.80 0.91
CA ALA A 320 -19.01 25.49 -0.16
C ALA A 320 -20.16 24.56 0.29
N PHE A 321 -20.01 23.89 1.43
CA PHE A 321 -21.01 22.95 1.96
C PHE A 321 -21.85 23.53 3.09
N CYS A 322 -21.23 24.26 4.03
CA CYS A 322 -21.96 24.76 5.21
C CYS A 322 -22.04 26.30 5.32
N GLY A 323 -21.41 27.03 4.40
CA GLY A 323 -21.43 28.49 4.34
C GLY A 323 -20.63 29.22 5.43
N LYS A 324 -20.02 28.51 6.38
CA LYS A 324 -19.20 29.13 7.43
C LYS A 324 -17.91 29.71 6.84
N ILE A 325 -17.52 30.89 7.29
CA ILE A 325 -16.31 31.62 6.86
C ILE A 325 -15.21 31.44 7.91
N LYS A 326 -13.94 31.29 7.49
CA LYS A 326 -12.73 31.25 8.35
C LYS A 326 -12.67 30.17 9.45
N LEU A 327 -13.51 29.14 9.42
CA LEU A 327 -13.48 28.05 10.40
C LEU A 327 -12.77 26.79 9.90
N HIS A 328 -13.02 26.42 8.64
CA HIS A 328 -12.44 25.23 8.01
C HIS A 328 -12.46 25.36 6.48
N PHE A 329 -11.60 24.61 5.81
CA PHE A 329 -11.68 24.44 4.35
C PHE A 329 -12.90 23.60 3.98
N SER A 330 -13.45 23.79 2.78
CA SER A 330 -14.56 22.97 2.26
C SER A 330 -14.26 21.45 2.33
N ASP A 331 -12.99 21.07 2.15
CA ASP A 331 -12.54 19.67 2.30
C ASP A 331 -12.75 19.13 3.73
N SER A 332 -12.65 19.99 4.75
CA SER A 332 -12.68 19.65 6.17
C SER A 332 -14.03 19.90 6.85
N CYS A 333 -15.10 20.15 6.07
CA CYS A 333 -16.41 20.51 6.62
C CYS A 333 -16.93 19.49 7.65
N PRO A 334 -17.21 19.90 8.91
CA PRO A 334 -17.72 19.02 9.95
C PRO A 334 -19.23 18.81 9.90
N LYS A 335 -19.97 19.64 9.15
CA LYS A 335 -21.43 19.49 9.00
C LYS A 335 -21.81 18.49 7.91
N VAL A 336 -21.05 18.49 6.81
CA VAL A 336 -21.30 17.64 5.64
C VAL A 336 -20.10 16.73 5.49
N ILE A 337 -20.16 15.55 6.10
CA ILE A 337 -19.05 14.61 6.12
C ILE A 337 -19.14 13.66 4.93
N ASP A 338 -20.34 13.18 4.62
CA ASP A 338 -20.56 12.18 3.58
C ASP A 338 -20.29 12.69 2.16
N GLY A 339 -19.49 11.93 1.40
CA GLY A 339 -19.13 12.25 0.03
C GLY A 339 -20.31 12.29 -0.95
N ASN A 340 -21.35 11.49 -0.73
CA ASN A 340 -22.54 11.51 -1.59
C ASN A 340 -23.38 12.75 -1.31
N GLU A 341 -23.54 13.14 -0.04
CA GLU A 341 -24.17 14.40 0.34
C GLU A 341 -23.45 15.59 -0.27
N ARG A 342 -22.11 15.62 -0.21
CA ARG A 342 -21.28 16.64 -0.87
C ARG A 342 -21.51 16.67 -2.38
N TYR A 343 -21.59 15.51 -3.02
CA TYR A 343 -21.93 15.41 -4.44
C TYR A 343 -23.29 16.04 -4.74
N HIS A 344 -24.32 15.71 -3.94
CA HIS A 344 -25.67 16.24 -4.12
C HIS A 344 -25.73 17.76 -3.93
N ILE A 345 -25.01 18.31 -2.95
CA ILE A 345 -24.92 19.77 -2.74
C ILE A 345 -24.32 20.44 -3.98
N VAL A 346 -23.23 19.91 -4.53
CA VAL A 346 -22.57 20.47 -5.72
C VAL A 346 -23.50 20.45 -6.94
N ILE A 347 -24.20 19.34 -7.18
CA ILE A 347 -25.12 19.21 -8.32
C ILE A 347 -26.34 20.11 -8.15
N THR A 348 -26.97 20.12 -6.97
CA THR A 348 -28.19 20.88 -6.69
C THR A 348 -27.91 22.38 -6.64
N GLY A 349 -26.78 22.78 -6.04
CA GLY A 349 -26.30 24.16 -6.00
C GLY A 349 -25.72 24.66 -7.32
N LYS A 350 -25.68 23.82 -8.36
CA LYS A 350 -25.09 24.11 -9.68
C LYS A 350 -23.63 24.60 -9.60
N LEU A 351 -22.90 24.18 -8.56
CA LEU A 351 -21.51 24.56 -8.37
C LEU A 351 -20.60 23.85 -9.38
N CYS A 352 -19.53 24.53 -9.75
CA CYS A 352 -18.53 24.01 -10.68
C CYS A 352 -17.79 22.82 -10.04
N ILE A 353 -17.81 21.65 -10.68
CA ILE A 353 -17.22 20.41 -10.12
C ILE A 353 -15.70 20.49 -9.87
N TYR A 354 -15.02 21.47 -10.46
CA TYR A 354 -13.57 21.65 -10.38
C TYR A 354 -13.13 22.69 -9.34
N CYS A 355 -13.91 23.75 -9.11
CA CYS A 355 -13.54 24.83 -8.19
C CYS A 355 -14.53 25.07 -7.07
N LEU A 356 -15.69 24.41 -7.08
CA LEU A 356 -16.79 24.57 -6.13
C LEU A 356 -17.43 25.97 -6.07
N ASP A 357 -17.10 26.84 -7.01
CA ASP A 357 -17.71 28.16 -7.18
C ASP A 357 -18.68 28.20 -8.37
N ASP A 358 -19.37 29.33 -8.53
CA ASP A 358 -20.16 29.63 -9.72
C ASP A 358 -19.22 30.01 -10.89
N CYS A 359 -18.84 29.00 -11.67
CA CYS A 359 -17.95 29.11 -12.81
C CYS A 359 -18.72 28.79 -14.12
N PRO A 360 -18.43 29.48 -15.24
CA PRO A 360 -18.98 29.07 -16.53
C PRO A 360 -18.45 27.66 -16.88
N LYS A 361 -19.37 26.70 -17.02
CA LYS A 361 -19.12 25.23 -17.09
C LYS A 361 -17.99 24.79 -18.03
N TYR A 362 -17.70 25.56 -19.08
CA TYR A 362 -16.71 25.20 -20.11
C TYR A 362 -15.35 25.89 -19.99
N LYS A 363 -15.22 26.89 -19.10
CA LYS A 363 -14.01 27.74 -18.97
C LYS A 363 -13.45 27.77 -17.54
N CYS A 364 -13.66 26.71 -16.75
CA CYS A 364 -13.02 26.63 -15.44
C CYS A 364 -11.49 26.63 -15.60
N LYS A 365 -10.84 27.56 -14.91
CA LYS A 365 -9.37 27.72 -14.88
C LYS A 365 -8.68 26.50 -14.26
N PHE A 366 -9.41 25.74 -13.45
CA PHE A 366 -8.94 24.59 -12.68
C PHE A 366 -9.14 23.23 -13.40
N LYS A 367 -9.22 23.24 -14.74
CA LYS A 367 -9.31 22.04 -15.61
C LYS A 367 -8.09 21.10 -15.43
N PRO A 368 -8.26 19.82 -15.83
CA PRO A 368 -8.49 18.69 -14.95
C PRO A 368 -7.20 18.27 -14.20
N GLY A 369 -6.96 18.86 -13.03
CA GLY A 369 -6.00 18.26 -12.10
C GLY A 369 -6.52 16.91 -11.64
N SER A 370 -5.66 15.89 -11.61
CA SER A 370 -6.00 14.63 -10.97
C SER A 370 -6.24 14.87 -9.47
N CYS A 371 -7.32 14.31 -8.93
CA CYS A 371 -7.65 14.56 -7.53
C CYS A 371 -6.72 13.73 -6.63
N TRP A 372 -6.10 14.41 -5.67
CA TRP A 372 -5.12 13.83 -4.76
C TRP A 372 -5.59 12.52 -4.09
N TYR A 373 -6.87 12.45 -3.71
CA TYR A 373 -7.47 11.27 -3.10
C TYR A 373 -7.55 10.07 -4.07
N CYS A 374 -7.85 10.29 -5.35
CA CYS A 374 -7.88 9.20 -6.34
C CYS A 374 -6.47 8.77 -6.71
N ASP A 375 -5.54 9.70 -6.87
CA ASP A 375 -4.16 9.36 -7.26
C ASP A 375 -3.49 8.45 -6.24
N ARG A 376 -3.85 8.61 -4.96
CA ARG A 376 -3.41 7.73 -3.86
C ARG A 376 -3.95 6.30 -3.95
N VAL A 377 -5.09 6.10 -4.60
CA VAL A 377 -5.81 4.82 -4.65
C VAL A 377 -5.73 4.16 -6.04
N ARG A 378 -5.39 4.93 -7.08
CA ARG A 378 -5.24 4.46 -8.46
C ARG A 378 -4.14 3.40 -8.56
N GLY A 379 -4.37 2.35 -9.36
CA GLY A 379 -3.43 1.23 -9.51
C GLY A 379 -3.38 0.31 -8.28
N THR A 380 -4.36 0.40 -7.37
CA THR A 380 -4.47 -0.50 -6.22
C THR A 380 -5.74 -1.34 -6.31
N ILE A 381 -5.86 -2.37 -5.47
CA ILE A 381 -7.07 -3.20 -5.34
C ILE A 381 -8.33 -2.43 -4.90
N ALA A 382 -8.19 -1.16 -4.51
CA ALA A 382 -9.29 -0.27 -4.16
C ALA A 382 -9.61 0.77 -5.26
N GLU A 383 -9.03 0.62 -6.45
CA GLU A 383 -9.28 1.50 -7.60
C GLU A 383 -10.76 1.53 -8.01
N ASP A 384 -11.50 0.46 -7.74
CA ASP A 384 -12.94 0.40 -7.99
C ASP A 384 -13.76 1.37 -7.12
N LEU A 385 -13.19 1.92 -6.05
CA LEU A 385 -13.79 2.99 -5.25
C LEU A 385 -13.70 4.37 -5.94
N ILE A 386 -12.98 4.47 -7.08
CA ILE A 386 -12.84 5.70 -7.85
C ILE A 386 -14.09 5.88 -8.73
N PRO A 387 -14.93 6.91 -8.53
CA PRO A 387 -16.02 7.19 -9.45
C PRO A 387 -15.49 7.45 -10.86
N LYS A 388 -16.22 6.95 -11.86
CA LYS A 388 -15.92 7.15 -13.29
C LYS A 388 -16.33 8.57 -13.73
N ASP A 389 -15.73 9.59 -13.14
CA ASP A 389 -15.91 10.98 -13.54
C ASP A 389 -14.61 11.57 -14.12
N ASN A 390 -14.76 12.49 -15.09
CA ASN A 390 -13.66 13.12 -15.84
C ASN A 390 -12.90 14.18 -15.00
N GLY A 391 -12.58 13.84 -13.76
CA GLY A 391 -11.95 14.72 -12.77
C GLY A 391 -12.94 15.53 -11.94
N HIS A 392 -12.50 15.93 -10.74
CA HIS A 392 -13.29 16.77 -9.82
C HIS A 392 -12.45 17.36 -8.70
N HIS A 393 -13.03 18.31 -7.98
CA HIS A 393 -12.45 18.94 -6.80
C HIS A 393 -12.35 17.98 -5.62
N LYS A 394 -11.21 17.96 -4.92
CA LYS A 394 -10.92 17.06 -3.78
C LYS A 394 -12.01 17.02 -2.71
N ALA A 395 -12.64 18.18 -2.45
CA ALA A 395 -13.66 18.30 -1.41
C ALA A 395 -14.99 17.65 -1.74
N ARG A 396 -15.22 17.26 -3.01
CA ARG A 396 -16.39 16.48 -3.43
C ARG A 396 -16.17 14.96 -3.31
N ARG A 397 -14.93 14.49 -3.17
CA ARG A 397 -14.63 13.06 -3.35
C ARG A 397 -15.13 12.20 -2.19
N SER A 398 -15.76 11.06 -2.52
CA SER A 398 -16.25 10.04 -1.58
C SER A 398 -15.20 9.00 -1.17
N VAL A 399 -14.09 8.89 -1.92
CA VAL A 399 -13.00 7.95 -1.60
C VAL A 399 -12.54 8.03 -0.13
N PRO A 400 -12.31 9.21 0.47
CA PRO A 400 -11.87 9.29 1.87
C PRO A 400 -12.87 8.69 2.88
N ASP A 401 -14.15 8.69 2.51
CA ASP A 401 -15.26 8.22 3.35
C ASP A 401 -15.51 6.71 3.14
N ALA A 402 -15.01 6.15 2.04
CA ALA A 402 -15.12 4.74 1.68
C ALA A 402 -14.18 3.80 2.48
N GLY A 403 -13.46 4.30 3.49
CA GLY A 403 -12.59 3.49 4.34
C GLY A 403 -13.33 2.34 5.04
N SER A 404 -14.59 2.55 5.42
CA SER A 404 -15.46 1.52 6.00
C SER A 404 -15.74 0.37 5.03
N LEU A 405 -15.84 0.64 3.72
CA LEU A 405 -16.01 -0.40 2.71
C LEU A 405 -14.79 -1.32 2.64
N LEU A 406 -13.59 -0.78 2.77
CA LEU A 406 -12.36 -1.58 2.83
C LEU A 406 -12.31 -2.45 4.09
N VAL A 407 -12.72 -1.91 5.24
CA VAL A 407 -12.82 -2.69 6.49
C VAL A 407 -13.81 -3.86 6.32
N ASN A 408 -14.96 -3.60 5.68
CA ASN A 408 -15.96 -4.63 5.39
C ASN A 408 -15.42 -5.69 4.40
N ARG A 409 -14.67 -5.29 3.36
CA ARG A 409 -13.99 -6.23 2.45
C ARG A 409 -12.98 -7.11 3.17
N ILE A 410 -12.17 -6.54 4.09
CA ILE A 410 -11.24 -7.32 4.92
C ILE A 410 -11.99 -8.35 5.75
N ALA A 411 -13.11 -7.97 6.36
CA ALA A 411 -13.94 -8.89 7.14
C ALA A 411 -14.52 -10.02 6.28
N SER A 412 -15.04 -9.68 5.09
CA SER A 412 -15.58 -10.68 4.15
C SER A 412 -14.51 -11.65 3.66
N LEU A 413 -13.33 -11.15 3.27
CA LEU A 413 -12.21 -12.01 2.84
C LEU A 413 -11.71 -12.92 3.96
N ARG A 414 -11.65 -12.42 5.21
CA ARG A 414 -11.29 -13.26 6.37
C ARG A 414 -12.28 -14.40 6.57
N ARG A 415 -13.58 -14.11 6.49
CA ARG A 415 -14.63 -15.12 6.61
C ARG A 415 -14.53 -16.16 5.48
N GLU A 416 -14.33 -15.71 4.24
CA GLU A 416 -14.20 -16.63 3.09
C GLU A 416 -12.96 -17.53 3.21
N ILE A 417 -11.82 -16.99 3.66
CA ILE A 417 -10.61 -17.78 3.94
C ILE A 417 -10.90 -18.84 5.00
N GLU A 418 -11.61 -18.49 6.07
CA GLU A 418 -11.95 -19.42 7.14
C GLU A 418 -12.89 -20.53 6.64
N GLU A 419 -13.94 -20.18 5.89
CA GLU A 419 -14.87 -21.14 5.28
C GLU A 419 -14.16 -22.10 4.31
N ARG A 420 -13.17 -21.63 3.54
CA ARG A 420 -12.37 -22.48 2.66
C ARG A 420 -11.42 -23.39 3.43
N ARG A 421 -10.78 -22.89 4.49
CA ARG A 421 -9.94 -23.73 5.37
C ARG A 421 -10.75 -24.85 6.00
N ALA A 422 -11.94 -24.54 6.50
CA ALA A 422 -12.84 -25.54 7.09
C ALA A 422 -13.25 -26.61 6.06
N ARG A 423 -13.51 -26.24 4.80
CA ARG A 423 -13.79 -27.19 3.71
C ARG A 423 -12.62 -28.12 3.40
N ILE A 424 -11.41 -27.57 3.27
CA ILE A 424 -10.19 -28.34 3.00
C ILE A 424 -9.94 -29.34 4.14
N SER A 425 -9.96 -28.89 5.39
CA SER A 425 -9.76 -29.77 6.56
C SER A 425 -10.87 -30.82 6.71
N GLY A 426 -12.11 -30.50 6.34
CA GLY A 426 -13.23 -31.45 6.32
C GLY A 426 -13.12 -32.52 5.23
N GLN A 427 -12.56 -32.18 4.06
CA GLN A 427 -12.30 -33.14 2.98
C GLN A 427 -11.11 -34.05 3.31
N GLU A 428 -10.05 -33.51 3.94
CA GLU A 428 -8.92 -34.32 4.42
C GLU A 428 -9.36 -35.33 5.49
N SER A 429 -10.23 -34.94 6.42
CA SER A 429 -10.75 -35.84 7.46
C SER A 429 -11.58 -36.99 6.89
N ARG A 430 -12.32 -36.78 5.78
CA ARG A 430 -13.12 -37.82 5.12
C ARG A 430 -12.29 -38.80 4.27
N ARG A 431 -11.03 -38.49 3.97
CA ARG A 431 -10.13 -39.38 3.20
C ARG A 431 -9.35 -40.36 4.08
N ILE A 432 -9.36 -40.19 5.41
CA ILE A 432 -8.53 -40.95 6.35
C ILE A 432 -9.29 -42.14 6.99
N ASP A 433 -10.61 -42.21 6.87
CA ASP A 433 -11.42 -43.35 7.31
C ASP A 433 -11.86 -44.23 6.10
N PRO A 434 -11.11 -45.29 5.76
CA PRO A 434 -11.55 -46.33 4.83
C PRO A 434 -12.55 -47.33 5.43
#